data_AF-A0A2D3WGY3-F1
#
_entry.id   AF-A0A2D3WGY3-F1
#
_cell.length_a   1.000
_cell.length_b   1.000
_cell.length_c   1.000
_cell.angle_alpha   90.00
_cell.angle_beta   90.00
_cell.angle_gamma   90.00
#
_symmetry.space_group_name_H-M   'P 1'
#
loop_
_entity.id
_entity.type
_entity.pdbx_description
1 polymer ?
#
loop_
_entity_poly.entity_id
_entity_poly.type
_entity_poly.pdbx_seq_one_letter_code
_entity_poly.pdbx_strand_id
1 'polypeptide(L)'
;MSTPLPDIEKVLKQHKLSLGDYDHIKKILGREPNLVEIGIFSAMWSEHCSYKSSKKHLSGFPTKAPWVIQGPGENAGVIDIGGGYAAVFKMESHNHPSFIEPYQGAATGVGGIMRDVFTMGARPIANLNALRFGNVLNKDDISAHQRYLVRGVVSGIGG
;
A
#
# COMPACT_ATOMS: atom_id res chain seq x y z
N MET A 1 0.84 7.18 -36.94
CA MET A 1 0.42 8.05 -35.82
C MET A 1 -0.56 7.25 -34.97
N SER A 2 -0.38 7.21 -33.65
CA SER A 2 -1.36 6.57 -32.75
C SER A 2 -2.63 7.41 -32.73
N THR A 3 -3.79 6.78 -32.93
CA THR A 3 -5.09 7.44 -32.83
C THR A 3 -5.62 7.41 -31.39
N PRO A 4 -6.38 8.42 -30.96
CA PRO A 4 -7.07 8.38 -29.67
C PRO A 4 -7.96 7.14 -29.54
N LEU A 5 -8.10 6.63 -28.33
CA LEU A 5 -9.05 5.55 -28.04
C LEU A 5 -10.48 6.04 -28.28
N PRO A 6 -11.39 5.16 -28.77
CA PRO A 6 -12.81 5.49 -28.84
C PRO A 6 -13.36 5.77 -27.45
N ASP A 7 -14.30 6.71 -27.36
CA ASP A 7 -14.98 7.11 -26.11
C ASP A 7 -14.02 7.45 -24.95
N ILE A 8 -13.00 8.29 -25.23
CA ILE A 8 -11.93 8.57 -24.26
C ILE A 8 -12.44 9.02 -22.88
N GLU A 9 -13.49 9.85 -22.82
CA GLU A 9 -14.08 10.28 -21.55
C GLU A 9 -14.59 9.12 -20.69
N LYS A 10 -15.21 8.12 -21.33
CA LYS A 10 -15.71 6.92 -20.65
C LYS A 10 -14.55 6.09 -20.11
N VAL A 11 -13.51 5.91 -20.93
CA VAL A 11 -12.29 5.19 -20.53
C VAL A 11 -11.63 5.87 -19.33
N LEU A 12 -11.41 7.19 -19.40
CA LEU A 12 -10.80 7.95 -18.31
C LEU A 12 -11.61 7.86 -17.01
N LYS A 13 -12.95 7.96 -17.09
CA LYS A 13 -13.83 7.82 -15.94
C LYS A 13 -13.73 6.44 -15.28
N GLN A 14 -13.67 5.36 -16.07
CA GLN A 14 -13.48 3.99 -15.55
C GLN A 14 -12.13 3.84 -14.84
N HIS A 15 -11.11 4.55 -15.32
CA HIS A 15 -9.77 4.54 -14.75
C HIS A 15 -9.53 5.61 -13.68
N LYS A 16 -10.57 6.35 -13.26
CA LYS A 16 -10.47 7.46 -12.29
C LYS A 16 -9.41 8.51 -12.66
N LEU A 17 -9.25 8.74 -13.96
CA LEU A 17 -8.37 9.76 -14.52
C LEU A 17 -9.21 10.93 -15.05
N SER A 18 -8.67 12.13 -14.94
CA SER A 18 -9.23 13.34 -15.52
C SER A 18 -8.70 13.56 -16.94
N LEU A 19 -9.32 14.49 -17.68
CA LEU A 19 -8.77 14.96 -18.97
C LEU A 19 -7.38 15.58 -18.81
N GLY A 20 -7.14 16.29 -17.69
CA GLY A 20 -5.81 16.84 -17.39
C GLY A 20 -4.76 15.75 -17.17
N ASP A 21 -5.13 14.64 -16.55
CA ASP A 21 -4.23 13.47 -16.43
C ASP A 21 -3.92 12.89 -17.80
N TYR A 22 -4.92 12.78 -18.68
CA TYR A 22 -4.74 12.28 -20.05
C TYR A 22 -3.77 13.14 -20.87
N ASP A 23 -3.94 14.46 -20.84
CA ASP A 23 -3.04 15.39 -21.54
C ASP A 23 -1.60 15.29 -20.99
N HIS A 24 -1.46 15.10 -19.68
CA HIS A 24 -0.17 14.90 -19.06
C HIS A 24 0.47 13.57 -19.48
N ILE A 25 -0.31 12.49 -19.53
CA ILE A 25 0.13 11.18 -20.03
C ILE A 25 0.63 11.30 -21.47
N LYS A 26 -0.13 11.98 -22.35
CA LYS A 26 0.29 12.24 -23.74
C LYS A 26 1.59 13.00 -23.81
N LYS A 27 1.79 14.00 -22.95
CA LYS A 27 3.04 14.76 -22.86
C LYS A 27 4.23 13.89 -22.45
N ILE A 28 4.04 12.97 -21.50
CA ILE A 28 5.08 12.03 -21.06
C ILE A 28 5.44 11.05 -22.18
N LEU A 29 4.44 10.52 -22.89
CA LEU A 29 4.64 9.50 -23.93
C LEU A 29 5.04 10.09 -25.29
N GLY A 30 4.78 11.38 -25.54
CA GLY A 30 4.95 12.02 -26.84
C GLY A 30 3.97 11.51 -27.92
N ARG A 31 2.93 10.77 -27.53
CA ARG A 31 1.91 10.17 -28.42
C ARG A 31 0.63 9.84 -27.64
N GLU A 32 -0.39 9.35 -28.35
CA GLU A 32 -1.61 8.85 -27.72
C GLU A 32 -1.31 7.56 -26.93
N PRO A 33 -1.77 7.44 -25.67
CA PRO A 33 -1.67 6.20 -24.92
C PRO A 33 -2.69 5.18 -25.42
N ASN A 34 -2.32 3.90 -25.40
CA ASN A 34 -3.26 2.80 -25.56
C ASN A 34 -3.96 2.45 -24.23
N LEU A 35 -4.94 1.55 -24.26
CA LEU A 35 -5.74 1.19 -23.08
C LEU A 35 -4.89 0.60 -21.94
N VAL A 36 -3.87 -0.21 -22.27
CA VAL A 36 -2.98 -0.81 -21.28
C VAL A 36 -2.16 0.26 -20.58
N GLU A 37 -1.63 1.22 -21.34
CA GLU A 37 -0.87 2.35 -20.80
C GLU A 37 -1.72 3.21 -19.88
N ILE A 38 -2.98 3.52 -20.27
CA ILE A 38 -3.94 4.21 -19.38
C ILE A 38 -4.14 3.42 -18.08
N GLY A 39 -4.31 2.09 -18.17
CA GLY A 39 -4.44 1.23 -17.00
C GLY A 39 -3.22 1.29 -16.07
N ILE A 40 -2.01 1.29 -16.63
CA ILE A 40 -0.76 1.41 -15.87
C ILE A 40 -0.69 2.78 -15.18
N PHE A 41 -0.92 3.87 -15.91
CA PHE A 41 -0.93 5.22 -15.32
C PHE A 41 -1.98 5.35 -14.21
N SER A 42 -3.18 4.82 -14.43
CA SER A 42 -4.26 4.78 -13.43
C SER A 42 -3.83 4.10 -12.13
N ALA A 43 -3.21 2.92 -12.22
CA ALA A 43 -2.71 2.19 -11.05
C ALA A 43 -1.57 2.95 -10.35
N MET A 44 -0.59 3.42 -11.12
CA MET A 44 0.61 4.06 -10.58
C MET A 44 0.35 5.47 -10.00
N TRP A 45 -0.62 6.20 -10.52
CA TRP A 45 -1.00 7.54 -10.03
C TRP A 45 -2.15 7.52 -9.02
N SER A 46 -2.61 6.33 -8.62
CA SER A 46 -3.51 6.17 -7.49
C SER A 46 -2.87 6.72 -6.20
N GLU A 47 -3.70 7.13 -5.23
CA GLU A 47 -3.17 7.61 -3.94
C GLU A 47 -2.33 6.55 -3.23
N HIS A 48 -2.75 5.29 -3.34
CA HIS A 48 -2.08 4.15 -2.72
C HIS A 48 -0.64 3.97 -3.19
N CYS A 49 -0.36 4.18 -4.49
CA CYS A 49 0.98 4.02 -5.04
C CYS A 49 1.79 5.32 -5.02
N SER A 50 1.16 6.46 -5.32
CA SER A 50 1.88 7.73 -5.54
C SER A 50 2.06 8.57 -4.29
N TYR A 51 1.24 8.35 -3.25
CA TYR A 51 1.20 9.18 -2.04
C TYR A 51 1.00 10.68 -2.37
N LYS A 52 0.34 11.01 -3.48
CA LYS A 52 0.28 12.39 -4.01
C LYS A 52 -0.28 13.41 -3.02
N SER A 53 -1.19 13.01 -2.12
CA SER A 53 -1.70 13.91 -1.08
C SER A 53 -0.78 14.00 0.14
N SER A 54 -0.14 12.89 0.51
CA SER A 54 0.56 12.72 1.78
C SER A 54 2.07 12.99 1.70
N LYS A 55 2.70 12.78 0.55
CA LYS A 55 4.15 12.92 0.34
C LYS A 55 4.71 14.26 0.84
N LYS A 56 3.99 15.36 0.59
CA LYS A 56 4.37 16.71 1.04
C LYS A 56 4.45 16.86 2.57
N HIS A 57 3.66 16.07 3.30
CA HIS A 57 3.65 16.06 4.76
C HIS A 57 4.73 15.14 5.29
N LEU A 58 4.95 13.99 4.63
CA LEU A 58 5.95 13.01 5.02
C LEU A 58 7.39 13.49 4.81
N SER A 59 7.63 14.35 3.81
CA SER A 59 8.97 14.87 3.51
C SER A 59 9.56 15.76 4.61
N GLY A 60 8.75 16.21 5.58
CA GLY A 60 9.22 17.00 6.72
C GLY A 60 9.80 16.19 7.87
N PHE A 61 9.66 14.86 7.86
CA PHE A 61 10.19 14.03 8.95
C PHE A 61 11.73 13.93 8.91
N PRO A 62 12.40 13.87 10.07
CA PRO A 62 13.82 13.59 10.12
C PRO A 62 14.08 12.13 9.69
N THR A 63 14.92 11.95 8.66
CA THR A 63 15.21 10.64 8.06
C THR A 63 16.69 10.26 8.14
N LYS A 64 17.52 11.11 8.73
CA LYS A 64 18.98 10.91 8.82
C LYS A 64 19.42 10.90 10.26
N ALA A 65 20.20 9.89 10.62
CA ALA A 65 20.96 9.81 11.87
C ALA A 65 22.16 8.86 11.66
N PRO A 66 23.20 8.90 12.52
CA PRO A 66 24.39 8.05 12.35
C PRO A 66 24.11 6.54 12.30
N TRP A 67 23.05 6.09 12.96
CA TRP A 67 22.62 4.69 12.98
C TRP A 67 21.62 4.33 11.87
N VAL A 68 21.22 5.26 11.01
CA VAL A 68 20.32 4.96 9.88
C VAL A 68 21.16 4.47 8.71
N ILE A 69 21.12 3.16 8.45
CA ILE A 69 21.79 2.53 7.31
C ILE A 69 20.97 2.80 6.04
N GLN A 70 19.64 2.65 6.12
CA GLN A 70 18.72 2.90 5.00
C GLN A 70 17.45 3.60 5.50
N GLY A 71 17.22 4.81 5.01
CA GLY A 71 16.00 5.59 5.24
C GLY A 71 14.91 5.31 4.20
N PRO A 72 13.88 6.18 4.09
CA PRO A 72 12.83 6.05 3.08
C PRO A 72 13.37 6.03 1.65
N GLY A 73 12.85 5.12 0.82
CA GLY A 73 13.25 4.98 -0.59
C GLY A 73 13.26 3.53 -1.07
N GLU A 74 13.53 2.59 -0.15
CA GLU A 74 13.55 1.15 -0.40
C GLU A 74 12.35 0.44 0.24
N ASN A 75 12.28 -0.88 0.06
CA ASN A 75 11.18 -1.70 0.59
C ASN A 75 11.09 -1.73 2.10
N ALA A 76 12.14 -1.45 2.88
CA ALA A 76 12.06 -1.31 4.33
C ALA A 76 13.18 -0.40 4.88
N GLY A 77 13.01 0.10 6.11
CA GLY A 77 14.02 0.87 6.81
C GLY A 77 15.05 -0.03 7.50
N VAL A 78 16.30 0.42 7.55
CA VAL A 78 17.40 -0.33 8.18
C VAL A 78 18.16 0.57 9.15
N ILE A 79 18.35 0.08 10.38
CA ILE A 79 19.15 0.75 11.41
C ILE A 79 20.26 -0.17 11.94
N ASP A 80 21.41 0.43 12.27
CA ASP A 80 22.49 -0.22 13.00
C ASP A 80 22.07 -0.40 14.47
N ILE A 81 22.21 -1.62 14.98
CA ILE A 81 21.94 -1.96 16.39
C ILE A 81 23.21 -2.38 17.15
N GLY A 82 24.39 -2.21 16.53
CA GLY A 82 25.68 -2.56 17.09
C GLY A 82 26.03 -4.04 16.95
N GLY A 83 27.28 -4.38 17.32
CA GLY A 83 27.76 -5.76 17.30
C GLY A 83 27.84 -6.40 15.90
N GLY A 84 27.83 -5.58 14.84
CA GLY A 84 27.79 -6.06 13.45
C GLY A 84 26.39 -6.48 12.97
N TYR A 85 25.33 -6.12 13.70
CA TYR A 85 23.94 -6.43 13.35
C TYR A 85 23.16 -5.19 12.91
N ALA A 86 22.17 -5.41 12.05
CA ALA A 86 21.20 -4.39 11.65
C ALA A 86 19.77 -4.89 11.88
N ALA A 87 18.88 -3.97 12.26
CA ALA A 87 17.46 -4.23 12.34
C ALA A 87 16.76 -3.69 11.08
N VAL A 88 16.00 -4.56 10.41
CA VAL A 88 15.18 -4.22 9.25
C VAL A 88 13.72 -4.27 9.65
N PHE A 89 12.99 -3.19 9.39
CA PHE A 89 11.59 -3.11 9.76
C PHE A 89 10.80 -2.21 8.80
N LYS A 90 9.53 -2.55 8.64
CA LYS A 90 8.52 -1.76 7.94
C LYS A 90 7.18 -1.97 8.64
N MET A 91 6.25 -1.09 8.35
CA MET A 91 4.84 -1.24 8.72
C MET A 91 3.99 -1.03 7.48
N GLU A 92 3.01 -1.91 7.29
CA GLU A 92 2.01 -1.80 6.23
C GLU A 92 0.60 -1.87 6.81
N SER A 93 -0.39 -1.57 5.98
CA SER A 93 -1.80 -1.69 6.33
C SER A 93 -2.54 -2.42 5.22
N HIS A 94 -3.51 -3.25 5.59
CA HIS A 94 -4.31 -4.02 4.63
C HIS A 94 -5.81 -3.84 4.89
N ASN A 95 -6.22 -2.59 5.12
CA ASN A 95 -7.49 -2.23 5.73
C ASN A 95 -8.70 -2.61 4.86
N HIS A 96 -8.74 -2.14 3.61
CA HIS A 96 -9.90 -2.35 2.73
C HIS A 96 -10.13 -3.84 2.43
N PRO A 97 -9.12 -4.65 2.06
CA PRO A 97 -9.36 -6.07 1.85
C PRO A 97 -9.72 -6.81 3.14
N SER A 98 -9.13 -6.46 4.29
CA SER A 98 -9.48 -7.08 5.58
C SER A 98 -10.90 -6.77 6.05
N PHE A 99 -11.53 -5.70 5.53
CA PHE A 99 -12.93 -5.41 5.78
C PHE A 99 -13.86 -6.30 4.93
N ILE A 100 -13.47 -6.61 3.69
CA ILE A 100 -14.27 -7.40 2.76
C ILE A 100 -14.12 -8.90 3.04
N GLU A 101 -12.87 -9.36 3.18
CA GLU A 101 -12.51 -10.73 3.53
C GLU A 101 -11.44 -10.63 4.63
N PRO A 102 -11.81 -10.85 5.91
CA PRO A 102 -10.91 -10.61 7.03
C PRO A 102 -9.75 -11.61 7.15
N TYR A 103 -9.94 -12.88 6.78
CA TYR A 103 -8.91 -13.89 6.87
C TYR A 103 -7.83 -13.67 5.81
N GLN A 104 -8.22 -13.70 4.54
CA GLN A 104 -7.33 -13.53 3.39
C GLN A 104 -6.78 -12.11 3.34
N GLY A 105 -7.58 -11.10 3.69
CA GLY A 105 -7.11 -9.73 3.78
C GLY A 105 -5.98 -9.56 4.81
N ALA A 106 -6.08 -10.21 5.97
CA ALA A 106 -5.02 -10.15 6.97
C ALA A 106 -3.81 -11.03 6.60
N ALA A 107 -4.05 -12.26 6.12
CA ALA A 107 -2.99 -13.19 5.72
C ALA A 107 -2.12 -12.63 4.59
N THR A 108 -2.73 -12.01 3.59
CA THR A 108 -2.00 -11.37 2.48
C THR A 108 -1.24 -10.13 2.94
N GLY A 109 -1.76 -9.37 3.92
CA GLY A 109 -1.03 -8.29 4.58
C GLY A 109 0.22 -8.78 5.30
N VAL A 110 0.12 -9.89 6.05
CA VAL A 110 1.28 -10.53 6.68
C VAL A 110 2.30 -11.00 5.66
N GLY A 111 1.86 -11.66 4.58
CA GLY A 111 2.74 -12.08 3.50
C GLY A 111 3.44 -10.90 2.80
N GLY A 112 2.75 -9.77 2.63
CA GLY A 112 3.30 -8.52 2.07
C GLY A 112 4.48 -8.01 2.89
N ILE A 113 4.25 -7.74 4.17
CA ILE A 113 5.28 -7.16 5.04
C ILE A 113 6.49 -8.10 5.22
N MET A 114 6.27 -9.42 5.23
CA MET A 114 7.37 -10.39 5.28
C MET A 114 8.24 -10.33 4.02
N ARG A 115 7.64 -10.15 2.84
CA ARG A 115 8.40 -10.02 1.58
C ARG A 115 9.22 -8.75 1.54
N ASP A 116 8.72 -7.63 2.06
CA ASP A 116 9.49 -6.39 2.12
C ASP A 116 10.79 -6.57 2.90
N VAL A 117 10.70 -7.11 4.12
CA VAL A 117 11.87 -7.39 4.95
C VAL A 117 12.81 -8.40 4.28
N PHE A 118 12.26 -9.46 3.69
CA PHE A 118 13.03 -10.48 3.01
C PHE A 118 13.81 -9.94 1.81
N THR A 119 13.20 -9.05 1.01
CA THR A 119 13.86 -8.45 -0.17
C THR A 119 15.00 -7.48 0.19
N MET A 120 15.07 -7.03 1.44
CA MET A 120 16.24 -6.30 1.97
C MET A 120 17.40 -7.23 2.38
N GLY A 121 17.28 -8.55 2.18
CA GLY A 121 18.28 -9.53 2.59
C GLY A 121 18.25 -9.89 4.07
N ALA A 122 17.22 -9.47 4.81
CA ALA A 122 17.06 -9.76 6.23
C ALA A 122 16.13 -10.95 6.48
N ARG A 123 16.40 -11.69 7.55
CA ARG A 123 15.52 -12.77 8.01
C ARG A 123 14.42 -12.19 8.91
N PRO A 124 13.13 -12.33 8.60
CA PRO A 124 12.06 -11.98 9.52
C PRO A 124 12.14 -12.83 10.80
N ILE A 125 12.14 -12.18 11.96
CA ILE A 125 12.22 -12.85 13.28
C ILE A 125 11.02 -12.54 14.20
N ALA A 126 10.29 -11.46 13.91
CA ALA A 126 9.14 -11.02 14.68
C ALA A 126 8.13 -10.34 13.75
N ASN A 127 6.85 -10.41 14.11
CA ASN A 127 5.77 -9.70 13.45
C ASN A 127 4.87 -9.07 14.53
N LEU A 128 4.39 -7.85 14.29
CA LEU A 128 3.57 -7.09 15.23
C LEU A 128 2.30 -6.61 14.52
N ASN A 129 1.16 -6.69 15.20
CA ASN A 129 -0.13 -6.29 14.66
C ASN A 129 -0.71 -5.07 15.40
N ALA A 130 -1.09 -4.03 14.65
CA ALA A 130 -1.79 -2.86 15.16
C ALA A 130 -3.27 -2.90 14.74
N LEU A 131 -4.08 -3.65 15.48
CA LEU A 131 -5.49 -3.88 15.13
C LEU A 131 -6.41 -2.80 15.73
N ARG A 132 -7.39 -2.35 14.94
CA ARG A 132 -8.42 -1.38 15.35
C ARG A 132 -9.76 -1.81 14.75
N PHE A 133 -10.77 -1.96 15.60
CA PHE A 133 -12.13 -2.34 15.22
C PHE A 133 -13.14 -1.45 15.95
N GLY A 134 -14.39 -1.48 15.49
CA GLY A 134 -15.52 -0.86 16.20
C GLY A 134 -15.86 -1.60 17.50
N ASN A 135 -16.97 -1.19 18.13
CA ASN A 135 -17.45 -1.85 19.34
C ASN A 135 -17.77 -3.33 19.07
N VAL A 136 -17.32 -4.21 19.96
CA VAL A 136 -17.52 -5.67 19.90
C VAL A 136 -18.34 -6.21 21.07
N LEU A 137 -18.70 -5.36 22.03
CA LEU A 137 -19.29 -5.74 23.31
C LEU A 137 -20.83 -5.73 23.29
N ASN A 138 -21.45 -4.91 22.43
CA ASN A 138 -22.91 -4.85 22.38
C ASN A 138 -23.51 -6.10 21.72
N LYS A 139 -24.81 -6.29 21.97
CA LYS A 139 -25.64 -7.33 21.36
C LYS A 139 -26.43 -6.81 20.16
N ASP A 140 -25.77 -6.03 19.31
CA ASP A 140 -26.31 -5.52 18.05
C ASP A 140 -25.58 -6.12 16.84
N ASP A 141 -26.18 -5.96 15.65
CA ASP A 141 -25.65 -6.52 14.40
C ASP A 141 -24.31 -5.91 14.01
N ILE A 142 -24.09 -4.63 14.34
CA ILE A 142 -22.83 -3.93 14.11
C ILE A 142 -21.72 -4.62 14.90
N SER A 143 -21.93 -4.86 16.18
CA SER A 143 -20.96 -5.53 17.05
C SER A 143 -20.78 -7.00 16.68
N ALA A 144 -21.82 -7.66 16.16
CA ALA A 144 -21.71 -9.01 15.60
C ALA A 144 -20.76 -9.04 14.39
N HIS A 145 -20.90 -8.07 13.48
CA HIS A 145 -20.01 -7.94 12.34
C HIS A 145 -18.58 -7.57 12.76
N GLN A 146 -18.39 -6.67 13.72
CA GLN A 146 -17.05 -6.36 14.26
C GLN A 146 -16.37 -7.59 14.88
N ARG A 147 -17.13 -8.43 15.62
CA ARG A 147 -16.59 -9.71 16.14
C ARG A 147 -16.19 -10.67 15.02
N TYR A 148 -16.93 -10.71 13.90
CA TYR A 148 -16.56 -11.48 12.72
C TYR A 148 -15.22 -10.99 12.13
N LEU A 149 -15.07 -9.67 11.95
CA LEU A 149 -13.84 -9.07 11.44
C LEU A 149 -12.64 -9.38 12.35
N VAL A 150 -12.79 -9.19 13.67
CA VAL A 150 -11.73 -9.51 14.65
C VAL A 150 -11.28 -10.96 14.53
N ARG A 151 -12.23 -11.90 14.53
CA ARG A 151 -11.92 -13.34 14.44
C ARG A 151 -11.21 -13.66 13.14
N GLY A 152 -11.73 -13.19 12.01
CA GLY A 152 -11.14 -13.44 10.70
C GLY A 152 -9.72 -12.88 10.59
N VAL A 153 -9.51 -11.63 11.01
CA VAL A 153 -8.18 -10.98 10.95
C VAL A 153 -7.17 -11.68 11.85
N VAL A 154 -7.55 -12.01 13.08
CA VAL A 154 -6.63 -12.71 14.01
C VAL A 154 -6.29 -14.10 13.49
N SER A 155 -7.27 -14.86 12.98
CA SER A 155 -7.00 -16.16 12.35
C SER A 155 -6.11 -16.04 11.11
N GLY A 156 -6.37 -15.05 10.25
CA GLY A 156 -5.55 -14.82 9.05
C GLY A 156 -4.11 -14.40 9.36
N ILE A 157 -3.88 -13.69 10.47
CA ILE A 157 -2.52 -13.40 10.97
C ILE A 157 -1.86 -14.67 11.52
N GLY A 158 -2.61 -15.52 12.20
CA GLY A 158 -2.13 -16.74 12.83
C GLY A 158 -1.68 -17.83 11.85
N GLY A 159 -2.29 -17.86 10.66
CA GLY A 159 -1.99 -18.85 9.62
C GLY A 159 -2.89 -20.08 9.67
#